data_AF-A0AAP9YD56-F1
#
_entry.id   AF-A0AAP9YD56-F1
#
_cell.length_a   1.000
_cell.length_b   1.000
_cell.length_c   1.000
_cell.angle_alpha   90.00
_cell.angle_beta   90.00
_cell.angle_gamma   90.00
#
_symmetry.space_group_name_H-M   'P 1'
#
loop_
_entity.id
_entity.type
_entity.pdbx_description
1 polymer ?
#
loop_
_entity_poly.entity_id
_entity_poly.type
_entity_poly.pdbx_seq_one_letter_code
_entity_poly.pdbx_strand_id
1 'polypeptide(L)' 'MAKKHYFLVSYTLNEQPQSTEVESDAETLSIDQARFHIAALHTSDVPADITDVQVTKIAHPREPGSTPGHYQQP' A
#
# COMPACT_ATOMS: atom_id res chain seq x y z
N MET A 1 13.98 -17.86 11.25
CA MET A 1 12.70 -17.14 11.12
C MET A 1 12.95 -15.97 10.20
N ALA A 2 12.35 -15.95 9.00
CA ALA A 2 12.45 -14.79 8.11
C ALA A 2 11.72 -13.61 8.77
N LYS A 3 12.33 -12.43 8.73
CA LYS A 3 11.75 -11.22 9.31
C LYS A 3 10.72 -10.71 8.32
N LYS A 4 9.43 -10.87 8.64
CA LYS A 4 8.35 -10.34 7.83
C LYS A 4 8.30 -8.81 7.96
N HIS A 5 8.22 -8.13 6.84
CA HIS A 5 8.07 -6.69 6.75
C HIS A 5 6.70 -6.36 6.17
N TYR A 6 6.05 -5.35 6.74
CA TYR A 6 4.74 -4.90 6.30
C TYR A 6 4.86 -3.52 5.67
N PHE A 7 4.10 -3.31 4.60
CA PHE A 7 4.06 -2.04 3.88
C PHE A 7 2.61 -1.67 3.64
N LEU A 8 2.26 -0.43 3.97
CA LEU A 8 1.01 0.18 3.52
C LEU A 8 1.25 0.80 2.15
N VAL A 9 0.48 0.35 1.18
CA VAL A 9 0.47 0.92 -0.17
C VAL A 9 -0.79 1.74 -0.33
N SER A 10 -0.64 3.05 -0.41
CA SER A 10 -1.72 3.99 -0.71
C SER A 10 -1.72 4.28 -2.21
N TYR A 11 -2.89 4.37 -2.82
CA TYR A 11 -3.05 4.63 -4.24
C TYR A 11 -4.44 5.21 -4.52
N THR A 12 -4.60 5.91 -5.64
CA THR A 12 -5.90 6.33 -6.14
C THR A 12 -6.34 5.37 -7.24
N LEU A 13 -7.53 4.81 -7.12
CA LEU A 13 -8.16 3.95 -8.13
C LEU A 13 -9.54 4.52 -8.45
N ASN A 14 -9.84 4.75 -9.73
CA ASN A 14 -11.13 5.31 -10.17
C ASN A 14 -11.50 6.60 -9.43
N GLU A 15 -10.52 7.51 -9.28
CA GLU A 15 -10.63 8.77 -8.53
C GLU A 15 -10.94 8.61 -7.02
N GLN A 16 -10.86 7.39 -6.49
CA GLN A 16 -11.06 7.11 -5.06
C GLN A 16 -9.75 6.73 -4.38
N PRO A 17 -9.40 7.36 -3.25
CA PRO A 17 -8.24 6.95 -2.47
C PRO A 17 -8.48 5.57 -1.87
N GLN A 18 -7.51 4.69 -2.04
CA GLN A 18 -7.49 3.32 -1.56
C GLN A 18 -6.15 3.05 -0.86
N SER A 19 -6.15 2.04 -0.01
CA SER A 19 -4.91 1.56 0.61
C SER A 19 -4.98 0.06 0.84
N THR A 20 -3.87 -0.63 0.60
CA THR A 20 -3.73 -2.06 0.87
C THR A 20 -2.46 -2.36 1.63
N GLU A 21 -2.45 -3.45 2.39
CA GLU A 21 -1.29 -3.91 3.12
C GLU A 21 -0.59 -5.01 2.36
N VAL A 22 0.72 -4.88 2.23
CA VAL A 22 1.57 -5.84 1.54
C VAL A 22 2.57 -6.40 2.54
N GLU A 23 2.54 -7.71 2.70
CA GLU A 23 3.57 -8.45 3.42
C GLU A 23 4.71 -8.78 2.44
N SER A 24 5.95 -8.57 2.87
CA SER A 24 7.14 -8.95 2.10
C SER A 24 8.24 -9.43 3.04
N ASP A 25 9.01 -10.40 2.58
CA ASP A 25 10.24 -10.83 3.24
C ASP A 25 11.40 -9.83 3.01
N ALA A 26 11.24 -8.92 2.03
CA ALA A 26 12.23 -7.89 1.74
C ALA A 26 12.09 -6.70 2.69
N GLU A 27 13.21 -6.09 3.06
CA GLU A 27 13.23 -4.93 3.97
C GLU A 27 12.61 -3.66 3.36
N THR A 28 12.49 -3.63 2.03
CA THR A 28 11.94 -2.53 1.23
C THR A 28 10.99 -3.07 0.17
N LEU A 29 9.89 -2.36 -0.07
CA LEU A 29 8.97 -2.59 -1.18
C LEU A 29 9.09 -1.44 -2.18
N SER A 30 9.39 -1.75 -3.44
CA SER A 30 9.46 -0.74 -4.50
C SER A 30 8.07 -0.40 -5.05
N ILE A 31 7.95 0.78 -5.65
CA ILE A 31 6.69 1.24 -6.28
C ILE A 31 6.24 0.26 -7.38
N ASP A 32 7.14 -0.28 -8.20
CA ASP A 32 6.80 -1.29 -9.21
C ASP A 32 6.25 -2.58 -8.61
N GLN A 33 6.84 -3.07 -7.52
CA GLN A 33 6.33 -4.25 -6.82
C GLN A 33 4.96 -3.97 -6.21
N ALA A 34 4.77 -2.80 -5.61
CA ALA A 34 3.49 -2.37 -5.07
C ALA A 34 2.41 -2.27 -6.18
N ARG A 35 2.75 -1.68 -7.33
CA ARG A 35 1.86 -1.61 -8.50
C ARG A 35 1.46 -2.98 -9.01
N PHE A 36 2.42 -3.89 -9.13
CA PHE A 36 2.14 -5.27 -9.55
C PHE A 36 1.18 -5.95 -8.57
N HIS A 37 1.38 -5.75 -7.27
CA HIS A 37 0.49 -6.28 -6.24
C HIS A 37 -0.92 -5.68 -6.32
N ILE A 38 -1.05 -4.36 -6.45
CA ILE A 38 -2.35 -3.68 -6.58
C ILE A 38 -3.07 -4.14 -7.86
N ALA A 39 -2.36 -4.23 -8.99
CA ALA A 39 -2.93 -4.71 -10.25
C ALA A 39 -3.43 -6.16 -10.14
N ALA A 40 -2.77 -7.00 -9.33
CA ALA A 40 -3.22 -8.35 -9.04
C ALA A 40 -4.44 -8.40 -8.11
N LEU A 41 -4.67 -7.38 -7.26
CA LEU A 41 -5.87 -7.25 -6.43
C LEU A 41 -7.06 -6.77 -7.25
N HIS A 42 -6.84 -5.87 -8.20
CA HIS A 42 -7.86 -5.27 -9.06
C HIS A 42 -7.81 -5.85 -10.47
N THR A 43 -7.92 -7.17 -10.60
CA THR A 43 -7.85 -7.87 -11.89
C THR A 43 -8.94 -7.44 -12.89
N SER A 44 -10.00 -6.81 -12.39
CA SER A 44 -11.14 -6.33 -13.19
C SER A 44 -11.00 -4.87 -13.63
N ASP A 45 -10.09 -4.11 -13.04
CA ASP A 45 -9.87 -2.70 -13.34
C ASP A 45 -8.68 -2.51 -14.29
N VAL A 46 -8.63 -1.38 -14.99
CA VAL A 46 -7.52 -1.07 -15.88
C VAL A 46 -6.33 -0.61 -15.03
N PRO A 47 -5.13 -1.21 -15.16
CA PRO A 47 -3.96 -0.79 -14.38
C PRO A 47 -3.57 0.68 -14.57
N ALA A 48 -4.03 1.31 -15.67
CA ALA A 48 -3.84 2.74 -15.95
C ALA A 48 -4.62 3.66 -15.00
N ASP A 49 -5.70 3.16 -14.36
CA ASP A 49 -6.52 3.94 -13.44
C ASP A 49 -5.92 3.99 -12.02
N ILE A 50 -4.87 3.19 -11.77
CA ILE A 50 -4.10 3.21 -10.53
C ILE A 50 -3.06 4.33 -10.61
N THR A 51 -3.29 5.40 -9.87
CA THR A 51 -2.41 6.58 -9.80
C THR A 51 -1.98 6.86 -8.37
N ASP A 52 -1.05 7.81 -8.20
CA ASP A 52 -0.59 8.28 -6.87
C ASP A 52 -0.13 7.15 -5.93
N VAL A 53 0.62 6.19 -6.45
CA VAL A 53 1.08 5.03 -5.68
C VAL A 53 2.19 5.44 -4.71
N GLN A 54 1.92 5.30 -3.42
CA GLN A 54 2.85 5.56 -2.34
C GLN A 54 3.05 4.31 -1.49
N VAL A 55 4.31 4.01 -1.16
CA VAL A 55 4.66 2.87 -0.32
C VAL A 55 5.22 3.38 1.01
N THR A 56 4.63 2.94 2.11
CA THR A 56 5.06 3.29 3.47
C THR A 56 5.34 2.03 4.26
N LYS A 57 6.54 1.90 4.82
CA LYS A 57 6.87 0.78 5.71
C LYS A 57 6.12 0.93 7.03
N ILE A 58 5.41 -0.11 7.45
CA ILE A 58 4.67 -0.15 8.71
C ILE A 58 5.29 -1.19 9.64
N ALA A 59 5.34 -0.88 10.94
CA ALA A 59 5.91 -1.79 11.93
C ALA A 59 4.96 -2.96 12.26
N HIS A 60 3.64 -2.74 12.10
CA HIS A 60 2.58 -3.72 12.34
C HIS A 60 1.47 -3.52 11.30
N PRO A 61 0.77 -4.59 10.87
CA PRO A 61 -0.46 -4.46 10.08
C PRO A 61 -1.48 -3.61 10.84
N ARG A 62 -2.26 -2.77 10.15
CA ARG A 62 -3.25 -1.93 10.82
C ARG A 62 -4.30 -2.82 11.48
N GLU A 63 -4.56 -2.55 12.74
CA GLU A 63 -5.82 -2.99 13.34
C GLU A 63 -6.98 -2.29 12.61
N PRO A 64 -8.01 -3.02 12.15
CA PRO A 64 -9.16 -2.44 11.48
C PRO A 64 -9.88 -1.49 12.46
N GLY A 65 -9.66 -0.19 12.30
CA GLY A 65 -10.18 0.86 13.19
C GLY A 65 -9.21 2.01 13.49
N SER A 66 -7.92 1.86 13.19
CA SER A 66 -6.93 2.94 13.36
C SER A 66 -6.79 3.77 12.10
N THR A 67 -7.54 4.88 12.02
CA THR A 67 -7.26 5.96 11.08
C THR A 67 -5.87 6.53 11.41
N PRO A 68 -4.95 6.65 10.43
CA PRO A 68 -3.68 7.30 10.70
C PRO A 68 -3.98 8.76 11.03
N GLY A 69 -3.58 9.18 12.23
CA GLY A 69 -3.61 10.58 12.60
C GLY A 69 -2.95 11.39 11.49
N HIS A 70 -3.68 12.43 11.04
CA HIS A 70 -3.14 13.50 10.22
C HIS A 70 -1.76 13.87 10.76
N TYR A 71 -0.71 13.65 9.98
CA TYR A 71 0.54 14.35 10.21
C TYR A 71 0.24 15.83 9.98
N GLN A 72 -0.05 16.57 11.07
CA GLN A 72 0.07 18.02 11.07
C GLN A 72 1.52 18.33 10.74
N GLN A 73 1.76 18.83 9.52
CA GLN A 73 2.94 19.61 9.24
C GLN A 73 2.75 21.03 9.81
N PRO A 74 3.84 21.64 10.30
CA PRO A 74 3.84 22.73 11.30
C PRO A 74 3.13 24.02 10.88
#